data_AF-A0A4R4RLL0-F1
#
_entry.id   AF-A0A4R4RLL0-F1
#
_cell.length_a   1.000
_cell.length_b   1.000
_cell.length_c   1.000
_cell.angle_alpha   90.00
_cell.angle_beta   90.00
_cell.angle_gamma   90.00
#
_symmetry.space_group_name_H-M   'P 1'
#
loop_
_entity.id
_entity.type
_entity.pdbx_description
1 polymer ?
#
loop_
_entity_poly.entity_id
_entity_poly.type
_entity_poly.pdbx_seq_one_letter_code
_entity_poly.pdbx_strand_id
1 'polypeptide(L)'
;MPTYLVTQALTGPQWDPGTPLEEQTDWAAHLDFVTGLAERGVMLLAGPLAGGRLILQVVEAESEDAVRAIVGADPWNDSHLRTTSVQEWILRVDHRRTSSA
;
A
#
# COMPACT_ATOMS: atom_id res chain seq x y z
N MET A 1 2.13 -17.78 -1.07
CA MET A 1 2.77 -16.52 -1.45
C MET A 1 3.19 -15.79 -0.19
N PRO A 2 4.44 -15.31 -0.07
CA PRO A 2 4.88 -14.48 1.06
C PRO A 2 3.99 -13.25 1.26
N THR A 3 3.92 -12.75 2.49
CA THR A 3 3.19 -11.52 2.83
C THR A 3 4.20 -10.47 3.23
N TYR A 4 4.01 -9.23 2.76
CA TYR A 4 4.88 -8.10 3.02
C TYR A 4 4.11 -6.97 3.69
N LEU A 5 4.75 -6.30 4.65
CA LEU A 5 4.34 -4.99 5.12
C LEU A 5 5.09 -3.93 4.32
N VAL A 6 4.35 -3.04 3.70
CA VAL A 6 4.87 -1.86 3.01
C VAL A 6 4.52 -0.62 3.82
N THR A 7 5.51 0.23 4.04
CA THR A 7 5.33 1.55 4.63
C THR A 7 5.66 2.60 3.58
N GLN A 8 4.76 3.54 3.36
CA GLN A 8 4.99 4.69 2.50
C GLN A 8 4.73 5.97 3.27
N ALA A 9 5.48 7.03 2.99
CA ALA A 9 5.32 8.34 3.59
C ALA A 9 4.71 9.32 2.59
N LEU A 10 3.75 10.11 3.05
CA LEU A 10 3.14 11.21 2.30
C LEU A 10 4.11 12.40 2.30
N THR A 11 5.15 12.29 1.47
CA THR A 11 6.30 13.22 1.40
C THR A 11 6.77 13.45 -0.04
N GLY A 12 5.97 13.02 -1.01
CA GLY A 12 6.22 13.31 -2.42
C GLY A 12 6.09 14.81 -2.73
N PRO A 13 6.69 15.29 -3.83
CA PRO A 13 6.70 16.70 -4.21
C PRO A 13 5.32 17.28 -4.52
N GLN A 14 4.33 16.44 -4.82
CA GLN A 14 2.95 16.84 -5.09
C GLN A 14 2.02 16.64 -3.89
N TRP A 15 2.52 16.06 -2.79
CA TRP A 15 1.75 15.94 -1.56
C TRP A 15 1.51 17.31 -0.93
N ASP A 16 0.24 17.65 -0.73
CA ASP A 16 -0.16 18.84 0.02
C ASP A 16 -0.71 18.46 1.42
N PRO A 17 0.01 18.74 2.52
CA PRO A 17 -0.45 18.39 3.86
C PRO A 17 -1.68 19.18 4.33
N GLY A 18 -2.04 20.27 3.65
CA GLY A 18 -3.25 21.04 3.94
C GLY A 18 -4.52 20.47 3.32
N THR A 19 -4.39 19.52 2.40
CA THR A 19 -5.49 19.00 1.58
C THR A 19 -5.86 17.57 2.01
N PRO A 20 -7.16 17.24 2.18
CA PRO A 20 -7.61 15.87 2.44
C PRO A 20 -7.10 14.87 1.37
N LEU A 21 -6.96 13.59 1.71
CA LEU A 21 -6.48 12.57 0.76
C LEU A 21 -7.32 12.52 -0.51
N GLU A 22 -8.64 12.58 -0.35
CA GLU A 22 -9.62 12.49 -1.43
C GLU A 22 -9.60 13.69 -2.39
N GLU A 23 -8.97 14.79 -1.98
CA GLU A 23 -8.88 16.04 -2.74
C GLU A 23 -7.48 16.25 -3.36
N GLN A 24 -6.52 15.37 -3.08
CA GLN A 24 -5.20 15.41 -3.71
C GLN A 24 -5.30 15.16 -5.23
N THR A 25 -4.28 15.63 -5.95
CA THR A 25 -4.15 15.33 -7.39
C THR A 25 -4.06 13.83 -7.65
N ASP A 26 -4.69 13.36 -8.72
CA ASP A 26 -4.71 11.95 -9.14
C ASP A 26 -5.31 10.95 -8.12
N TRP A 27 -6.04 11.42 -7.09
CA TRP A 27 -6.67 10.57 -6.08
C TRP A 27 -7.52 9.45 -6.69
N ALA A 28 -8.39 9.76 -7.66
CA ALA A 28 -9.26 8.76 -8.26
C ALA A 28 -8.46 7.62 -8.93
N ALA A 29 -7.39 7.96 -9.65
CA ALA A 29 -6.53 6.98 -10.31
C ALA A 29 -5.76 6.12 -9.29
N HIS A 30 -5.27 6.74 -8.21
CA HIS A 30 -4.66 6.04 -7.08
C HIS A 30 -5.64 5.05 -6.43
N LEU A 31 -6.86 5.52 -6.11
CA LEU A 31 -7.89 4.72 -5.46
C LEU A 31 -8.32 3.54 -6.33
N ASP A 32 -8.52 3.75 -7.63
CA ASP A 32 -8.84 2.70 -8.60
C ASP A 32 -7.72 1.64 -8.66
N PHE A 33 -6.46 2.09 -8.66
CA PHE A 33 -5.30 1.21 -8.68
C PHE A 33 -5.23 0.30 -7.44
N VAL A 34 -5.29 0.87 -6.23
CA VAL A 34 -5.20 0.10 -4.98
C VAL A 34 -6.43 -0.77 -4.76
N THR A 35 -7.61 -0.31 -5.16
CA THR A 35 -8.85 -1.09 -5.10
C THR A 35 -8.79 -2.29 -6.04
N GLY A 36 -8.30 -2.10 -7.27
CA GLY A 36 -8.09 -3.21 -8.20
C GLY A 36 -7.06 -4.24 -7.70
N LEU A 37 -6.04 -3.82 -6.95
CA LEU A 37 -5.12 -4.75 -6.28
C LEU A 37 -5.82 -5.55 -5.17
N ALA A 38 -6.73 -4.91 -4.42
CA ALA A 38 -7.52 -5.55 -3.39
C ALA A 38 -8.50 -6.59 -3.95
N GLU A 39 -9.20 -6.26 -5.05
CA GLU A 39 -10.10 -7.19 -5.74
C GLU A 39 -9.38 -8.46 -6.24
N ARG A 40 -8.13 -8.33 -6.67
CA ARG A 40 -7.29 -9.47 -7.10
C ARG A 40 -6.65 -10.24 -5.94
N GLY A 41 -6.83 -9.79 -4.68
CA GLY A 41 -6.21 -10.39 -3.51
C GLY A 41 -4.69 -10.18 -3.41
N VAL A 42 -4.14 -9.25 -4.19
CA VAL A 42 -2.71 -8.89 -4.14
C VAL A 42 -2.45 -7.95 -2.96
N MET A 43 -3.31 -6.96 -2.77
CA MET A 43 -3.27 -6.05 -1.62
C MET A 43 -4.37 -6.44 -0.63
N LEU A 44 -3.99 -6.73 0.60
CA LEU A 44 -4.88 -7.32 1.59
C LEU A 44 -5.50 -6.26 2.49
N LEU A 45 -4.70 -5.26 2.85
CA LEU A 45 -5.05 -4.13 3.70
C LEU A 45 -4.26 -2.93 3.21
N ALA A 46 -4.86 -1.74 3.21
CA ALA A 46 -4.18 -0.49 2.95
C ALA A 46 -4.86 0.66 3.67
N GLY A 47 -4.08 1.62 4.16
CA GLY A 47 -4.62 2.85 4.70
C GLY A 47 -3.62 3.68 5.50
N PRO A 48 -3.97 4.93 5.79
CA PRO A 48 -3.15 5.80 6.63
C PRO A 48 -3.18 5.35 8.09
N LEU A 49 -2.03 5.47 8.77
CA LEU A 49 -1.99 5.49 10.22
C LEU A 49 -2.64 6.77 10.76
N ALA A 50 -3.18 6.68 11.98
CA ALA A 50 -3.64 7.86 12.71
C ALA A 50 -2.52 8.92 12.76
N GLY A 51 -2.86 10.17 12.44
CA GLY A 51 -1.89 11.26 12.28
C GLY A 51 -1.35 11.44 10.86
N GLY A 52 -1.78 10.62 9.89
CA GLY A 52 -1.78 10.95 8.46
C GLY A 52 -0.42 11.14 7.80
N ARG A 53 0.67 10.60 8.38
CA ARG A 53 2.03 10.73 7.82
C ARG A 53 2.53 9.49 7.09
N LEU A 54 2.01 8.33 7.48
CA LEU A 54 2.42 7.04 6.95
C LEU A 54 1.19 6.28 6.45
N ILE A 55 1.33 5.65 5.30
CA ILE A 55 0.43 4.65 4.76
C ILE A 55 1.04 3.28 5.04
N LEU A 56 0.24 2.37 5.59
CA LEU A 56 0.61 0.95 5.69
C LEU A 56 -0.18 0.15 4.65
N GLN A 57 0.50 -0.80 4.02
CA GLN A 57 -0.11 -1.74 3.11
C GLN A 57 0.38 -3.15 3.43
N VAL A 58 -0.50 -4.13 3.31
CA VAL A 58 -0.17 -5.55 3.41
C VAL A 58 -0.34 -6.15 2.03
N VAL A 59 0.73 -6.67 1.44
CA VAL A 59 0.77 -7.15 0.05
C VAL A 59 1.22 -8.60 0.02
N GLU A 60 0.59 -9.45 -0.80
CA GLU A 60 1.12 -10.77 -1.13
C GLU A 60 1.83 -10.72 -2.48
N ALA A 61 3.09 -11.15 -2.51
CA ALA A 61 3.88 -11.24 -3.73
C ALA A 61 4.99 -12.29 -3.58
N GLU A 62 5.62 -12.66 -4.68
CA GLU A 62 6.67 -13.70 -4.70
C GLU A 62 8.01 -13.24 -4.11
N SER A 63 8.27 -11.93 -4.10
CA SER A 63 9.53 -11.34 -3.61
C SER A 63 9.37 -9.86 -3.23
N GLU A 64 10.36 -9.30 -2.52
CA GLU A 64 10.43 -7.86 -2.24
C GLU A 64 10.44 -7.03 -3.53
N ASP A 65 11.19 -7.45 -4.55
CA ASP A 65 11.25 -6.75 -5.84
C ASP A 65 9.89 -6.74 -6.55
N ALA A 66 9.13 -7.83 -6.46
CA ALA A 66 7.77 -7.88 -6.98
C ALA A 66 6.87 -6.89 -6.24
N VAL A 67 6.98 -6.77 -4.91
CA VAL A 67 6.25 -5.75 -4.15
C VAL A 67 6.63 -4.34 -4.59
N ARG A 68 7.93 -4.06 -4.73
CA ARG A 68 8.42 -2.75 -5.20
C ARG A 68 7.89 -2.40 -6.59
N ALA A 69 7.83 -3.37 -7.49
CA ALA A 69 7.24 -3.19 -8.81
C ALA A 69 5.73 -2.93 -8.75
N ILE A 70 5.01 -3.67 -7.89
CA ILE A 70 3.56 -3.47 -7.68
C ILE A 70 3.28 -2.06 -7.15
N VAL A 71 3.90 -1.67 -6.03
CA VAL A 71 3.63 -0.35 -5.43
C VAL A 71 4.21 0.79 -6.27
N GLY A 72 5.26 0.52 -7.05
CA GLY A 72 5.86 1.49 -7.96
C GLY A 72 5.00 1.81 -9.18
N ALA A 73 4.02 0.97 -9.51
CA ALA A 73 3.07 1.20 -10.59
C ALA A 73 1.86 2.09 -10.18
N ASP A 74 1.76 2.43 -8.89
CA ASP A 74 0.77 3.36 -8.37
C ASP A 74 1.00 4.77 -8.94
N PRO A 75 -0.02 5.46 -9.48
CA PRO A 75 0.10 6.86 -9.91
C PRO A 75 0.64 7.80 -8.82
N TRP A 76 0.41 7.47 -7.55
CA TRP A 76 0.92 8.23 -6.41
C TRP A 76 2.37 7.91 -6.03
N ASN A 77 2.97 6.84 -6.57
CA ASN A 77 4.36 6.55 -6.32
C ASN A 77 5.24 7.69 -6.85
N ASP A 78 6.16 8.15 -6.01
CA ASP A 78 7.10 9.23 -6.26
C ASP A 78 6.51 10.64 -6.48
N SER A 79 5.19 10.77 -6.63
CA SER A 79 4.45 12.04 -6.71
C SER A 79 3.93 12.49 -5.34
N HIS A 80 3.19 11.62 -4.64
CA HIS A 80 2.61 11.88 -3.32
C HIS A 80 3.23 10.97 -2.26
N LEU A 81 3.47 9.71 -2.62
CA LEU A 81 3.99 8.67 -1.75
C LEU A 81 5.47 8.41 -2.02
N ARG A 82 6.23 8.17 -0.94
CA ARG A 82 7.60 7.63 -1.00
C ARG A 82 7.64 6.34 -0.22
N THR A 83 8.08 5.26 -0.86
CA THR A 83 8.26 3.97 -0.18
C THR A 83 9.42 4.06 0.80
N THR A 84 9.15 3.89 2.10
CA THR A 84 10.14 3.97 3.16
C THR A 84 10.60 2.60 3.62
N SER A 85 9.76 1.58 3.52
CA SER A 85 10.09 0.21 3.90
C SER A 85 9.26 -0.80 3.09
N VAL A 86 9.90 -1.90 2.72
CA VAL A 86 9.23 -3.13 2.27
C VAL A 86 9.85 -4.26 3.07
N GLN A 87 9.05 -4.97 3.86
CA GLN A 87 9.54 -6.03 4.75
C GLN A 87 8.67 -7.25 4.64
N GLU A 88 9.28 -8.42 4.46
CA GLU A 88 8.56 -9.68 4.57
C GLU A 88 8.02 -9.82 6.00
N TRP A 89 6.70 -9.99 6.10
CA TRP A 89 6.01 -10.21 7.36
C TRP A 89 5.80 -11.70 7.56
N ILE A 90 6.63 -12.30 8.42
CA ILE A 90 6.49 -13.69 8.86
C ILE A 90 5.29 -13.80 9.82
N LEU A 91 4.09 -13.89 9.24
CA LEU A 91 2.83 -14.02 9.97
C LEU A 91 2.81 -15.32 10.77
N ARG A 92 2.46 -15.23 12.07
CA ARG A 92 2.21 -16.39 12.94
C ARG A 92 0.73 -16.71 13.10
N VAL A 93 -0.13 -15.72 12.88
CA VAL A 93 -1.59 -15.83 12.98
C VAL A 93 -2.19 -15.06 11.81
N ASP A 94 -3.07 -15.71 11.05
CA ASP A 94 -3.76 -15.12 9.89
C ASP A 94 -5.14 -15.75 9.73
N HIS A 95 -6.20 -15.00 10.06
CA HIS A 95 -7.57 -15.52 10.08
C HIS A 95 -8.06 -15.96 8.68
N ARG A 96 -7.51 -15.37 7.63
CA ARG A 96 -7.85 -15.68 6.22
C ARG A 96 -7.38 -17.06 5.82
N ARG A 97 -6.39 -17.59 6.55
CA ARG A 97 -5.81 -18.93 6.37
C ARG A 97 -6.29 -19.93 7.43
N THR A 98 -7.05 -19.50 8.44
CA THR A 98 -7.67 -20.40 9.43
C THR A 98 -9.01 -20.98 8.98
N SER A 99 -9.62 -20.46 7.91
CA SER A 99 -10.78 -21.07 7.25
C SER A 99 -10.33 -22.23 6.37
N SER A 100 -9.90 -23.30 7.00
CA SER A 100 -9.73 -24.63 6.41
C SER A 100 -10.15 -25.64 7.46
N ALA A 101 -11.45 -25.71 7.69
CA ALA A 101 -12.14 -26.77 8.42
C ALA A 101 -13.38 -27.15 7.62
#